data_AF-A0A0P9N236-F1
#
_entry.id   AF-A0A0P9N236-F1
#
_cell.length_a   1.000
_cell.length_b   1.000
_cell.length_c   1.000
_cell.angle_alpha   90.00
_cell.angle_beta   90.00
_cell.angle_gamma   90.00
#
_symmetry.space_group_name_H-M   'P 1'
#
loop_
_entity.id
_entity.type
_entity.pdbx_description
1 polymer ?
#
loop_
_entity_poly.entity_id
_entity_poly.type
_entity_poly.pdbx_seq_one_letter_code
_entity_poly.pdbx_strand_id
1 'polypeptide(L)' 'MTVQETLEDALSKVAASPVSLMCAGRTDAGVHACGQVVHFDTQAERTMKAWVMGANINLPHDVSV' A
#
# COMPACT_ATOMS: atom_id res chain seq x y z
N MET A 1 -5.59 1.98 -12.75
CA MET A 1 -5.69 1.03 -11.63
C MET A 1 -4.59 0.00 -11.74
N THR A 2 -3.52 0.23 -10.97
CA THR A 2 -2.44 -0.73 -10.74
C THR A 2 -2.39 -1.05 -9.25
N VAL A 3 -1.79 -2.18 -8.85
CA VAL A 3 -1.62 -2.52 -7.42
C VAL A 3 -0.85 -1.42 -6.67
N GLN A 4 0.16 -0.81 -7.32
CA GLN A 4 0.91 0.31 -6.74
C GLN A 4 0.02 1.53 -6.48
N GLU A 5 -0.69 2.03 -7.50
CA GLU A 5 -1.59 3.18 -7.39
C GLU A 5 -2.64 2.96 -6.29
N THR A 6 -3.24 1.76 -6.26
CA THR A 6 -4.24 1.39 -5.26
C THR A 6 -3.67 1.38 -3.83
N LEU A 7 -2.43 0.91 -3.65
CA LEU A 7 -1.78 0.89 -2.35
C LEU A 7 -1.31 2.30 -1.91
N GLU A 8 -0.82 3.12 -2.84
CA GLU A 8 -0.49 4.53 -2.59
C GLU A 8 -1.71 5.32 -2.11
N ASP A 9 -2.87 5.14 -2.75
CA ASP A 9 -4.13 5.76 -2.35
C ASP A 9 -4.58 5.33 -0.94
N ALA A 10 -4.51 4.04 -0.65
CA ALA A 10 -4.89 3.51 0.66
C ALA A 10 -3.97 4.02 1.78
N LEU A 11 -2.65 3.99 1.57
CA LEU A 11 -1.66 4.47 2.53
C LEU A 11 -1.73 5.99 2.72
N SER A 12 -2.01 6.75 1.65
CA SER A 12 -2.18 8.21 1.73
C SER A 12 -3.33 8.60 2.66
N LYS A 13 -4.42 7.82 2.68
CA LYS A 13 -5.53 8.04 3.63
C LYS A 13 -5.11 7.80 5.08
N VAL A 14 -4.29 6.78 5.35
CA VAL A 14 -3.79 6.49 6.71
C VAL A 14 -2.79 7.56 7.17
N ALA A 15 -1.91 7.98 6.25
CA ALA A 15 -0.91 9.01 6.49
C ALA A 15 -1.54 10.41 6.66
N ALA A 16 -2.72 10.64 6.08
CA ALA A 16 -3.32 11.97 5.89
C ALA A 16 -2.42 12.93 5.08
N SER A 17 -1.61 12.37 4.19
CA SER A 17 -0.73 13.07 3.25
C SER A 17 -0.44 12.15 2.06
N PRO A 18 -0.02 12.70 0.90
CA PRO A 18 0.37 11.86 -0.24
C PRO A 18 1.53 10.93 0.12
N VAL A 19 1.39 9.65 -0.25
CA VAL A 19 2.42 8.61 -0.14
C VAL A 19 2.81 8.17 -1.55
N SER A 20 4.11 8.07 -1.81
CA SER A 20 4.64 7.38 -2.98
C SER A 20 5.49 6.20 -2.51
N LEU A 21 5.31 5.05 -3.14
CA LEU A 21 5.96 3.81 -2.74
C LEU A 21 6.99 3.33 -3.76
N MET A 22 7.98 2.59 -3.26
CA MET A 22 8.93 1.85 -4.07
C MET A 22 8.74 0.35 -3.86
N CYS A 23 8.41 -0.37 -4.93
CA CYS A 23 8.28 -1.82 -4.93
C CYS A 23 9.64 -2.51 -5.10
N ALA A 24 9.82 -3.68 -4.48
CA ALA A 24 10.98 -4.53 -4.72
C ALA A 24 11.04 -5.06 -6.16
N GLY A 25 9.89 -5.25 -6.81
CA GLY A 25 9.80 -5.59 -8.23
C GLY A 25 8.44 -5.22 -8.84
N ARG A 26 8.40 -5.08 -10.17
CA ARG A 26 7.15 -4.88 -10.93
C ARG A 26 6.60 -6.22 -11.41
N THR A 27 5.27 -6.35 -11.40
CA THR A 27 4.56 -7.47 -12.01
C THR A 27 3.74 -6.98 -13.21
N ASP A 28 3.58 -7.84 -14.21
CA ASP A 28 2.75 -7.54 -15.38
C ASP A 28 1.25 -7.66 -15.08
N ALA A 29 0.42 -7.11 -15.97
CA ALA A 29 -1.02 -7.19 -15.85
C ALA A 29 -1.50 -8.65 -15.81
N GLY A 30 -2.35 -8.98 -14.83
CA GLY A 30 -2.89 -10.34 -14.64
C GLY A 30 -1.99 -11.27 -13.82
N VAL A 31 -0.80 -10.84 -13.40
CA VAL A 31 0.08 -11.62 -12.52
C VAL A 31 -0.31 -11.40 -11.06
N HIS A 32 -0.40 -12.50 -10.30
CA HIS A 32 -0.60 -12.45 -8.85
C HIS A 32 0.74 -12.39 -8.12
N ALA A 33 0.75 -11.81 -6.92
CA ALA A 33 1.93 -11.78 -6.05
C ALA A 33 1.56 -12.14 -4.62
N CYS A 34 2.43 -12.89 -3.95
CA CYS A 34 2.41 -13.09 -2.50
C CYS A 34 3.77 -12.68 -1.96
N GLY A 35 3.81 -11.89 -0.88
CA GLY A 35 5.06 -11.40 -0.30
C GLY A 35 5.77 -10.33 -1.14
N GLN A 36 5.06 -9.57 -1.97
CA GLN A 36 5.62 -8.34 -2.56
C GLN A 36 6.01 -7.39 -1.43
N VAL A 37 7.24 -6.88 -1.48
CA VAL A 37 7.76 -5.94 -0.49
C VAL A 37 7.74 -4.54 -1.09
N VAL A 38 7.25 -3.58 -0.31
CA VAL A 38 7.26 -2.16 -0.65
C VAL A 38 7.84 -1.35 0.51
N HIS A 39 8.40 -0.18 0.22
CA HIS A 39 8.73 0.81 1.23
C HIS A 39 8.26 2.21 0.79
N PHE A 40 8.04 3.08 1.77
CA PHE A 40 7.70 4.48 1.57
C PHE A 40 8.17 5.28 2.79
N ASP A 41 8.44 6.57 2.58
CA ASP A 41 8.76 7.51 3.63
C ASP A 41 7.52 8.32 4.04
N THR A 42 7.38 8.62 5.33
CA THR A 42 6.29 9.46 5.84
C THR A 42 6.68 10.18 7.11
N GLN A 43 6.07 11.34 7.33
CA GLN A 43 6.12 12.05 8.62
C GLN A 43 4.97 11.65 9.55
N ALA A 44 4.03 10.83 9.07
CA ALA A 44 2.88 10.40 9.87
C ALA A 44 3.31 9.36 10.92
N GLU A 45 3.23 9.75 12.19
CA GLU A 45 3.40 8.80 13.29
C GLU A 45 2.12 7.98 13.47
N ARG A 46 2.20 6.68 13.18
CA ARG A 46 1.12 5.70 13.35
C ARG A 46 1.70 4.40 13.89
N THR A 47 0.89 3.64 14.62
CA THR A 47 1.28 2.29 15.03
C THR A 47 1.30 1.36 13.83
N MET A 48 2.12 0.29 13.88
CA MET A 48 2.12 -0.74 12.81
C MET A 48 0.74 -1.33 12.57
N LYS A 49 -0.06 -1.51 13.63
CA LYS A 49 -1.44 -1.98 13.53
C LYS A 49 -2.33 -1.01 12.73
N ALA A 50 -2.14 0.29 12.91
CA ALA A 50 -2.88 1.30 12.16
C ALA A 50 -2.50 1.30 10.68
N TRP A 51 -1.22 1.06 10.34
CA TRP A 51 -0.80 0.88 8.95
C TRP A 51 -1.47 -0.34 8.31
N VAL A 52 -1.42 -1.51 8.97
CA VAL A 52 -2.01 -2.75 8.45
C VAL A 52 -3.53 -2.63 8.30
N MET A 53 -4.25 -2.35 9.40
CA MET A 53 -5.71 -2.31 9.36
C MET A 53 -6.24 -1.12 8.56
N GLY A 54 -5.57 0.04 8.66
CA GLY A 54 -5.94 1.24 7.94
C GLY A 54 -5.72 1.13 6.43
N ALA A 55 -4.66 0.44 5.99
CA ALA A 55 -4.51 0.13 4.57
C ALA A 55 -5.60 -0.85 4.12
N ASN A 56 -5.75 -1.98 4.82
CA ASN A 56 -6.69 -3.05 4.43
C ASN A 56 -8.16 -2.60 4.34
N ILE A 57 -8.61 -1.68 5.18
CA ILE A 57 -9.98 -1.14 5.09
C ILE A 57 -10.19 -0.22 3.87
N ASN A 58 -9.10 0.33 3.32
CA ASN A 58 -9.10 1.22 2.16
C ASN A 58 -8.69 0.52 0.85
N LEU A 59 -8.27 -0.74 0.91
CA LEU A 59 -7.89 -1.56 -0.23
C LEU A 59 -9.09 -2.34 -0.78
N PRO A 60 -9.10 -2.66 -2.09
CA PRO A 60 -10.03 -3.63 -2.63
C PRO A 60 -9.77 -5.04 -2.08
N HIS A 61 -10.76 -5.91 -2.17
CA HIS A 61 -10.74 -7.27 -1.59
C HIS A 61 -9.63 -8.19 -2.12
N ASP A 62 -9.00 -7.86 -3.24
CA ASP A 62 -7.94 -8.62 -3.91
C ASP A 62 -6.52 -8.11 -3.59
N VAL A 63 -6.38 -7.09 -2.74
CA VAL A 63 -5.09 -6.55 -2.26
C VAL A 63 -5.10 -6.47 -0.73
N SER A 64 -4.03 -6.95 -0.08
CA SER A 64 -3.90 -6.89 1.38
C SER A 64 -2.45 -6.64 1.81
N VAL A 65 -2.32 -6.03 2.99
CA VAL A 65 -1.08 -5.75 3.73
C VAL A 65 -1.07 -6.58 5.01
#